data_AF-A0A173VSS1-F1
#
_entry.id   AF-A0A173VSS1-F1
#
_cell.length_a   1.000
_cell.length_b   1.000
_cell.length_c   1.000
_cell.angle_alpha   90.00
_cell.angle_beta   90.00
_cell.angle_gamma   90.00
#
_symmetry.space_group_name_H-M   'P 1'
#
loop_
_entity.id
_entity.type
_entity.pdbx_description
1 polymer ?
#
loop_
_entity_poly.entity_id
_entity_poly.type
_entity_poly.pdbx_seq_one_letter_code
_entity_poly.pdbx_strand_id
1 'polypeptide(L)'
;MNQTGSDWMKYIPLFLYSFRWNIETSDYEQKTFWSFCSYMVRSCKGIEMLVNLINISYCAMKLLPYQDKTFSEYRTKSVQEFRFELSQGIRRQIFFATFVKNVETHIKTNAVKKALNRLIHQQVYHL
;
A
#
# COMPACT_ATOMS: atom_id res chain seq x y z
N MET A 1 -11.34 19.13 42.09
CA MET A 1 -11.58 18.49 40.78
C MET A 1 -11.14 17.03 40.87
N ASN A 2 -11.98 16.12 41.40
CA ASN A 2 -11.64 14.69 41.60
C ASN A 2 -12.91 13.80 41.50
N GLN A 3 -13.68 13.92 40.41
CA GLN A 3 -14.90 13.10 40.21
C GLN A 3 -15.06 12.57 38.77
N THR A 4 -13.95 12.29 38.06
CA THR A 4 -14.02 11.83 36.66
C THR A 4 -13.47 10.43 36.43
N GLY A 5 -13.23 9.64 37.50
CA GLY A 5 -12.74 8.27 37.38
C GLY A 5 -13.84 7.19 37.33
N SER A 6 -14.99 7.43 37.96
CA SER A 6 -16.01 6.38 38.19
C SER A 6 -17.13 6.35 37.15
N ASP A 7 -17.65 7.50 36.74
CA ASP A 7 -18.79 7.52 35.79
C ASP A 7 -18.40 7.10 34.38
N TRP A 8 -17.14 7.31 33.98
CA TRP A 8 -16.63 6.87 32.68
C TRP A 8 -16.51 5.34 32.58
N MET A 9 -16.33 4.63 33.69
CA MET A 9 -16.21 3.16 33.71
C MET A 9 -17.47 2.46 33.20
N LYS A 10 -18.66 3.06 33.43
CA LYS A 10 -19.94 2.57 32.92
C LYS A 10 -20.00 2.58 31.38
N TYR A 11 -19.21 3.45 30.73
CA TYR A 11 -19.15 3.60 29.29
C TYR A 11 -17.99 2.84 28.63
N ILE A 12 -17.07 2.25 29.41
CA ILE A 12 -15.98 1.39 28.87
C ILE A 12 -16.54 0.28 27.97
N PRO A 13 -17.61 -0.46 28.35
CA PRO A 13 -18.20 -1.47 27.48
C PRO A 13 -18.70 -0.90 26.14
N LEU A 14 -19.29 0.31 26.15
CA LEU A 14 -19.79 0.97 24.95
C LEU A 14 -18.64 1.45 24.04
N PHE A 15 -17.57 1.97 24.64
CA PHE A 15 -16.34 2.31 23.90
C PHE A 15 -15.72 1.07 23.26
N LEU A 16 -15.60 -0.05 24.00
CA LEU A 16 -15.09 -1.30 23.45
C LEU A 16 -15.99 -1.85 22.32
N TYR A 17 -17.31 -1.74 22.50
CA TYR A 17 -18.28 -2.14 21.48
C TYR A 17 -18.15 -1.32 20.19
N SER A 18 -17.70 -0.07 20.25
CA SER A 18 -17.47 0.75 19.06
C SER A 18 -16.41 0.18 18.12
N PHE A 19 -15.41 -0.56 18.64
CA PHE A 19 -14.40 -1.23 17.81
C PHE A 19 -14.95 -2.44 17.04
N ARG A 20 -16.07 -3.02 17.48
CA ARG A 20 -16.67 -4.22 16.85
C ARG A 20 -16.93 -4.00 15.36
N TRP A 21 -17.51 -2.84 15.02
CA TRP A 21 -17.84 -2.51 13.63
C TRP A 21 -16.59 -2.30 12.76
N ASN A 22 -15.50 -1.79 13.35
CA ASN A 22 -14.24 -1.60 12.64
C ASN A 22 -13.59 -2.94 12.27
N ILE A 23 -13.73 -3.96 13.12
CA ILE A 23 -13.26 -5.33 12.83
C ILE A 23 -14.03 -5.92 11.66
N GLU A 24 -15.36 -5.79 11.67
CA GLU A 24 -16.24 -6.28 10.60
C GLU A 24 -15.94 -5.57 9.27
N THR A 25 -15.78 -4.24 9.30
CA THR A 25 -15.37 -3.45 8.14
C THR A 25 -14.02 -3.92 7.59
N SER A 26 -13.04 -4.16 8.46
CA SER A 26 -11.72 -4.66 8.08
C SER A 26 -11.78 -6.04 7.41
N ASP A 27 -12.64 -6.95 7.88
CA ASP A 27 -12.81 -8.28 7.28
C ASP A 27 -13.34 -8.18 5.83
N TYR A 28 -14.33 -7.33 5.60
CA TYR A 28 -14.86 -7.09 4.25
C TYR A 28 -13.84 -6.40 3.33
N GLU A 29 -13.09 -5.44 3.85
CA GLU A 29 -12.03 -4.78 3.08
C GLU A 29 -10.91 -5.76 2.72
N GLN A 30 -10.50 -6.66 3.62
CA GLN A 30 -9.49 -7.69 3.35
C GLN A 30 -9.93 -8.66 2.24
N LYS A 31 -11.19 -9.09 2.24
CA LYS A 31 -11.76 -9.94 1.19
C LYS A 31 -11.71 -9.29 -0.20
N THR A 32 -11.71 -7.96 -0.25
CA THR A 32 -11.67 -7.18 -1.51
C THR A 32 -10.31 -6.52 -1.79
N PHE A 33 -9.30 -6.75 -0.94
CA PHE A 33 -8.04 -6.02 -0.94
C PHE A 33 -7.18 -6.31 -2.18
N TRP A 34 -6.58 -7.49 -2.29
CA TRP A 34 -5.87 -7.91 -3.50
C TRP A 34 -6.28 -9.32 -3.85
N SER A 35 -6.73 -9.48 -5.09
CA SER A 35 -6.71 -10.78 -5.73
C SER A 35 -5.26 -11.06 -6.12
N PHE A 36 -4.56 -11.89 -5.33
CA PHE A 36 -3.23 -12.41 -5.68
C PHE A 36 -3.31 -13.49 -6.78
N CYS A 37 -4.15 -13.24 -7.79
CA CYS A 37 -4.36 -14.02 -9.00
C CYS A 37 -5.36 -15.18 -8.93
N SER A 38 -5.83 -15.48 -10.13
CA SER A 38 -6.54 -16.64 -10.66
C SER A 38 -5.87 -18.00 -10.41
N TYR A 39 -4.88 -18.06 -9.51
CA TYR A 39 -4.10 -19.25 -9.22
C TYR A 39 -4.85 -20.10 -8.21
N MET A 40 -5.38 -21.24 -8.68
CA MET A 40 -6.12 -22.18 -7.84
C MET A 40 -5.14 -22.92 -6.92
N VAL A 41 -4.81 -22.33 -5.77
CA VAL A 41 -4.03 -23.02 -4.73
C VAL A 41 -4.90 -24.12 -4.13
N ARG A 42 -4.53 -25.39 -4.33
CA ARG A 42 -5.34 -26.55 -3.91
C ARG A 42 -4.89 -27.19 -2.59
N SER A 43 -3.74 -26.78 -2.04
CA SER A 43 -3.25 -27.30 -0.76
C SER A 43 -3.75 -26.44 0.40
N CYS A 44 -4.20 -27.06 1.48
CA CYS A 44 -4.66 -26.37 2.69
C CYS A 44 -3.58 -25.38 3.21
N LYS A 45 -2.34 -25.84 3.32
CA LYS A 45 -1.19 -25.02 3.73
C LYS A 45 -0.93 -23.83 2.80
N GLY A 46 -1.13 -24.00 1.49
CA GLY A 46 -0.95 -22.92 0.53
C GLY A 46 -2.04 -21.85 0.65
N ILE A 47 -3.30 -22.28 0.84
CA ILE A 47 -4.44 -21.39 1.07
C ILE A 47 -4.21 -20.60 2.36
N GLU A 48 -3.81 -21.27 3.44
CA GLU A 48 -3.53 -20.63 4.73
C GLU A 48 -2.41 -19.58 4.62
N MET A 49 -1.29 -19.92 3.97
CA MET A 49 -0.22 -18.96 3.72
C MET A 49 -0.69 -17.74 2.91
N LEU A 50 -1.54 -17.96 1.89
CA LEU A 50 -2.04 -16.88 1.06
C LEU A 50 -2.96 -15.93 1.84
N VAL A 51 -3.88 -16.48 2.64
CA VAL A 51 -4.76 -15.70 3.51
C VAL A 51 -3.95 -14.90 4.53
N ASN A 52 -2.96 -15.53 5.16
CA ASN A 52 -2.07 -14.84 6.11
C ASN A 52 -1.27 -13.71 5.45
N LEU A 53 -0.77 -13.93 4.24
CA LEU A 53 -0.06 -12.90 3.48
C LEU A 53 -0.97 -11.72 3.13
N ILE A 54 -2.21 -11.98 2.70
CA ILE A 54 -3.21 -10.93 2.43
C ILE A 54 -3.47 -10.11 3.70
N ASN A 55 -3.69 -10.79 4.82
CA ASN A 55 -3.99 -10.12 6.09
C ASN A 55 -2.83 -9.21 6.55
N ILE A 56 -1.59 -9.72 6.50
CA ILE A 56 -0.40 -8.92 6.84
C ILE A 56 -0.24 -7.74 5.89
N SER A 57 -0.39 -7.96 4.58
CA SER A 57 -0.25 -6.92 3.56
C SER A 57 -1.30 -5.81 3.73
N TYR A 58 -2.55 -6.18 4.00
CA TYR A 58 -3.63 -5.24 4.27
C TYR A 58 -3.36 -4.43 5.55
N CYS A 59 -2.95 -5.07 6.64
CA CYS A 59 -2.61 -4.39 7.89
C CYS A 59 -1.43 -3.41 7.71
N ALA A 60 -0.38 -3.84 7.00
CA ALA A 60 0.77 -3.01 6.67
C ALA A 60 0.33 -1.78 5.85
N MET A 61 -0.53 -1.97 4.85
CA MET A 61 -1.10 -0.86 4.10
C MET A 61 -1.90 0.09 5.01
N LYS A 62 -2.84 -0.40 5.81
CA LYS A 62 -3.65 0.44 6.71
C LYS A 62 -2.79 1.27 7.67
N LEU A 63 -1.67 0.73 8.12
CA LEU A 63 -0.76 1.38 9.06
C LEU A 63 0.20 2.38 8.38
N LEU A 64 0.51 2.18 7.10
CA LEU A 64 1.51 2.94 6.36
C LEU A 64 1.30 4.47 6.40
N PRO A 65 0.08 5.02 6.22
CA PRO A 65 -0.19 6.46 6.35
C PRO A 65 0.14 7.05 7.72
N TYR A 66 0.13 6.23 8.78
CA TYR A 66 0.44 6.66 10.14
C TYR A 66 1.94 6.68 10.41
N GLN A 67 2.71 5.82 9.75
CA GLN A 67 4.17 5.72 9.91
C GLN A 67 4.93 6.68 9.01
N ASP A 68 4.51 6.84 7.75
CA ASP A 68 5.20 7.66 6.76
C ASP A 68 4.44 8.98 6.50
N LYS A 69 5.17 10.10 6.63
CA LYS A 69 4.62 11.43 6.37
C LYS A 69 4.20 11.61 4.91
N THR A 70 4.86 10.91 3.98
CA THR A 70 4.58 10.95 2.54
C THR A 70 3.14 10.50 2.25
N PHE A 71 2.62 9.55 3.03
CA PHE A 71 1.27 9.02 2.87
C PHE A 71 0.27 9.58 3.88
N SER A 72 0.64 10.61 4.65
CA SER A 72 -0.20 11.14 5.72
C SER A 72 -1.54 11.69 5.22
N GLU A 73 -1.61 12.14 3.96
CA GLU A 73 -2.85 12.59 3.30
C GLU A 73 -3.89 11.47 3.17
N TYR A 74 -3.48 10.20 3.17
CA TYR A 74 -4.36 9.04 2.99
C TYR A 74 -5.00 8.54 4.29
N ARG A 75 -4.69 9.15 5.46
CA ARG A 75 -5.26 8.74 6.76
C ARG A 75 -6.78 8.85 6.80
N THR A 76 -7.34 9.87 6.13
CA THR A 76 -8.78 10.13 6.07
C THR A 76 -9.42 9.69 4.76
N LYS A 77 -8.63 9.12 3.84
CA LYS A 77 -9.09 8.69 2.53
C LYS A 77 -9.63 7.27 2.57
N SER A 78 -10.34 6.90 1.51
CA SER A 78 -10.83 5.53 1.38
C SER A 78 -9.65 4.55 1.23
N VAL A 79 -9.84 3.35 1.77
CA VAL A 79 -8.83 2.29 1.69
C VAL A 79 -8.57 1.86 0.25
N GLN A 80 -9.60 1.94 -0.61
CA GLN A 80 -9.50 1.63 -2.03
C GLN A 80 -8.65 2.65 -2.80
N GLU A 81 -8.81 3.94 -2.51
CA GLU A 81 -8.03 5.04 -3.08
C GLU A 81 -6.55 4.89 -2.70
N PHE A 82 -6.27 4.67 -1.41
CA PHE A 82 -4.90 4.47 -0.97
C PHE A 82 -4.26 3.22 -1.58
N ARG A 83 -5.01 2.12 -1.66
CA ARG A 83 -4.56 0.89 -2.33
C ARG A 83 -4.19 1.15 -3.79
N PHE A 84 -4.99 1.94 -4.50
CA PHE A 84 -4.73 2.27 -5.91
C PHE A 84 -3.42 3.05 -6.05
N GLU A 85 -3.25 4.13 -5.29
CA GLU A 85 -2.04 4.96 -5.32
C GLU A 85 -0.78 4.16 -4.93
N LEU A 86 -0.87 3.36 -3.87
CA LEU A 86 0.22 2.49 -3.46
C LEU A 86 0.58 1.48 -4.57
N SER A 87 -0.42 0.92 -5.25
CA SER A 87 -0.21 0.00 -6.37
C SER A 87 0.47 0.69 -7.57
N GLN A 88 0.13 1.94 -7.86
CA GLN A 88 0.80 2.72 -8.91
C GLN A 88 2.25 3.03 -8.53
N GLY A 89 2.49 3.41 -7.28
CA GLY A 89 3.83 3.63 -6.74
C GLY A 89 4.73 2.39 -6.89
N ILE A 90 4.21 1.22 -6.49
CA ILE A 90 4.92 -0.06 -6.63
C ILE A 90 5.21 -0.38 -8.11
N ARG A 91 4.22 -0.24 -8.99
CA ARG A 91 4.40 -0.50 -10.43
C ARG A 91 5.47 0.40 -11.04
N ARG A 92 5.48 1.68 -10.67
CA ARG A 92 6.48 2.66 -11.11
C ARG A 92 7.89 2.24 -10.64
N GLN A 93 8.04 1.82 -9.40
CA GLN A 93 9.33 1.33 -8.88
C GLN A 93 9.80 0.06 -9.57
N ILE A 94 8.91 -0.92 -9.78
CA ILE A 94 9.24 -2.16 -10.51
C ILE A 94 9.69 -1.84 -11.94
N PHE A 95 8.98 -0.95 -12.62
CA PHE A 95 9.38 -0.50 -13.96
C PHE A 95 10.78 0.11 -13.97
N PHE A 96 11.07 1.05 -13.06
CA PHE A 96 12.38 1.68 -12.99
C PHE A 96 13.50 0.69 -12.63
N ALA A 97 13.29 -0.16 -11.63
CA ALA A 97 14.27 -1.18 -11.25
C ALA A 97 14.56 -2.14 -12.42
N THR A 98 13.54 -2.52 -13.17
CA THR A 98 13.67 -3.38 -14.35
C THR A 98 14.40 -2.66 -15.47
N PHE A 99 14.06 -1.39 -15.73
CA PHE A 99 14.73 -0.56 -16.72
C PHE A 99 16.22 -0.39 -16.42
N VAL A 100 16.56 -0.01 -15.18
CA VAL A 100 17.96 0.16 -14.74
C VAL A 100 18.73 -1.14 -14.91
N LYS A 101 18.18 -2.26 -14.41
CA LYS A 101 18.79 -3.58 -14.57
C LYS A 101 19.03 -3.96 -16.04
N ASN A 102 18.08 -3.66 -16.92
CA ASN A 102 18.23 -3.92 -18.35
C ASN A 102 19.32 -3.03 -18.98
N VAL A 103 19.44 -1.77 -18.56
CA VAL A 103 20.49 -0.87 -19.05
C VAL A 103 21.88 -1.34 -18.58
N GLU A 104 22.00 -1.76 -17.32
CA GLU A 104 23.25 -2.28 -16.74
C GLU A 104 23.72 -3.57 -17.41
N THR A 105 22.80 -4.49 -17.69
CA THR A 105 23.14 -5.83 -18.21
C THR A 105 23.32 -5.89 -19.72
N HIS A 106 22.62 -5.05 -20.50
CA HIS A 106 22.52 -5.24 -21.95
C HIS A 106 23.19 -4.18 -22.84
N ILE A 107 23.73 -3.06 -22.33
CA ILE A 107 24.03 -1.94 -23.24
C ILE A 107 25.40 -1.30 -23.03
N LYS A 108 26.23 -1.32 -24.10
CA LYS A 108 27.11 -0.21 -24.47
C LYS A 108 26.24 1.05 -24.59
N THR A 109 26.06 1.76 -23.49
CA THR A 109 25.01 2.73 -23.11
C THR A 109 24.81 3.93 -24.06
N ASN A 110 25.46 3.95 -25.22
CA ASN A 110 25.47 5.07 -26.16
C ASN A 110 24.08 5.43 -26.71
N ALA A 111 23.19 4.45 -26.95
CA ALA A 111 21.84 4.73 -27.43
C ALA A 111 20.99 5.43 -26.35
N VAL A 112 21.00 4.90 -25.12
CA VAL A 112 20.33 5.50 -23.96
C VAL A 112 20.92 6.86 -23.63
N LYS A 113 22.25 6.99 -23.63
CA LYS A 113 22.96 8.26 -23.41
C LYS A 113 22.63 9.31 -24.48
N LYS A 114 22.54 8.92 -25.76
CA LYS A 114 22.09 9.82 -26.84
C LYS A 114 20.63 10.23 -26.67
N ALA A 115 19.75 9.30 -26.30
CA ALA A 115 18.34 9.61 -26.04
C ALA A 115 18.20 10.58 -24.86
N LEU A 116 18.92 10.34 -23.76
CA LEU A 116 18.93 11.23 -22.59
C LEU A 116 19.42 12.63 -22.94
N ASN A 117 20.53 12.74 -23.69
CA ASN A 117 21.07 14.02 -24.14
C ASN A 117 20.09 14.80 -25.02
N ARG A 118 19.34 14.11 -25.90
CA ARG A 118 18.28 14.75 -26.70
C ARG A 118 17.13 15.25 -25.83
N LEU A 119 16.73 14.47 -24.83
CA LEU A 119 15.65 14.83 -23.91
C LEU A 119 16.01 16.05 -23.06
N ILE A 120 17.24 16.11 -22.54
CA ILE A 120 17.77 17.26 -21.82
C ILE A 120 17.83 18.49 -22.72
N HIS A 121 18.33 18.35 -23.97
CA HIS A 121 18.32 19.46 -24.92
C HIS A 121 16.89 19.96 -25.17
N GLN A 122 15.91 19.08 -25.40
CA GLN A 122 14.53 19.49 -25.62
C GLN A 122 13.93 20.22 -24.41
N GLN A 123 14.20 19.77 -23.17
CA GLN A 123 13.71 20.49 -21.98
C GLN A 123 14.34 21.87 -21.82
N VAL A 124 15.60 22.06 -22.21
CA VAL A 124 16.29 23.36 -22.14
C VAL A 124 15.82 24.34 -23.23
N TYR A 125 15.40 23.85 -24.39
CA TYR A 125 14.83 24.69 -25.46
C TYR A 125 13.34 25.02 -25.28
N HIS A 126 12.64 24.33 -24.38
CA HIS A 126 11.24 24.58 -24.03
C HIS A 126 11.06 25.42 -22.76
N LEU A 127 12.16 25.84 -22.10
CA LEU A 127 12.20 26.90 -21.10
C LEU A 127 12.58 28.24 -21.77
#